data_AF-A0A6P8V6G9-F1
#
_entry.id   AF-A0A6P8V6G9-F1
#
_cell.length_a   1.000
_cell.length_b   1.000
_cell.length_c   1.000
_cell.angle_alpha   90.00
_cell.angle_beta   90.00
_cell.angle_gamma   90.00
#
_symmetry.space_group_name_H-M   'P 1'
#
loop_
_entity.id
_entity.type
_entity.pdbx_description
1 polymer ?
#
loop_
_entity_poly.entity_id
_entity_poly.type
_entity_poly.pdbx_seq_one_letter_code
_entity_poly.pdbx_strand_id
1 'polypeptide(L)'
;MLPRRQDFGMKKSGGPRNSSVINFRTTVIPGSVRRSSAVLPSVLTFLVIVASGGLLLMIEKGMLSSMETPPPRGAGKRQDFMRQVGKLSPGAEDVDSQILQEIRNRTIKSMCSQKNMPHSIMSLTPLQRKTLLQHILVNDQYHFLYCYVPKVACSNWKRVLKVLNGVLESVDVSIKMDHRSDLQFLSSFKPEQIQYRLKHYFKFMFVREPMERLLSAYRNKFGEIESYQKKYGVEIVKRYRKTRAKDAPVKGDDVTFAEFVRYLLDTDAERMNEHWMPVYNLCQPCAVSYDFIGSYEHLERDSEFVLQRIGAPPHVRFPERQTWYKPVTTETLHYYLCTLPQKLLRELLPKYILDFSLFAYHLPNTTTEHCRH
;
A
#
# COMPACT_ATOMS: atom_id res chain seq x y z
N MET A 1 44.48 -17.83 -38.26
CA MET A 1 44.61 -17.34 -39.65
C MET A 1 43.30 -17.60 -40.37
N LEU A 2 42.72 -16.61 -41.06
CA LEU A 2 41.53 -16.78 -41.91
C LEU A 2 41.57 -15.75 -43.07
N PRO A 3 41.69 -16.18 -44.35
CA PRO A 3 41.70 -15.25 -45.48
C PRO A 3 40.64 -15.54 -46.58
N ARG A 4 40.10 -14.45 -47.15
CA ARG A 4 39.65 -14.28 -48.57
C ARG A 4 38.30 -14.97 -48.96
N ARG A 5 37.39 -14.31 -49.73
CA ARG A 5 37.42 -13.78 -51.14
C ARG A 5 37.55 -14.94 -52.17
N GLN A 6 36.89 -15.03 -53.33
CA GLN A 6 36.06 -14.15 -54.21
C GLN A 6 35.27 -15.09 -55.21
N ASP A 7 34.31 -14.76 -56.12
CA ASP A 7 33.75 -13.49 -56.63
C ASP A 7 32.37 -13.63 -57.38
N PHE A 8 31.89 -12.53 -58.00
CA PHE A 8 30.80 -12.28 -58.99
C PHE A 8 30.17 -13.39 -59.89
N GLY A 9 28.91 -13.14 -60.32
CA GLY A 9 28.31 -13.68 -61.56
C GLY A 9 26.90 -13.12 -61.89
N MET A 10 26.61 -12.70 -63.14
CA MET A 10 25.36 -12.01 -63.55
C MET A 10 24.64 -12.67 -64.75
N LYS A 11 23.29 -12.67 -64.79
CA LYS A 11 22.48 -12.07 -65.91
C LYS A 11 20.94 -12.14 -65.77
N LYS A 12 20.30 -11.20 -66.49
CA LYS A 12 18.87 -10.96 -66.85
C LYS A 12 18.02 -12.25 -67.08
N SER A 13 16.70 -12.26 -66.92
CA SER A 13 15.73 -11.43 -67.69
C SER A 13 14.26 -11.56 -67.21
N GLY A 14 13.34 -10.74 -67.77
CA GLY A 14 11.90 -11.03 -67.81
C GLY A 14 10.97 -10.28 -66.85
N GLY A 15 9.95 -9.61 -67.41
CA GLY A 15 8.65 -9.31 -66.77
C GLY A 15 7.54 -9.72 -67.75
N PRO A 16 6.29 -9.21 -67.67
CA PRO A 16 5.70 -8.29 -66.68
C PRO A 16 4.31 -8.75 -66.14
N ARG A 17 3.74 -8.02 -65.17
CA ARG A 17 2.34 -7.50 -65.17
C ARG A 17 1.92 -6.83 -63.84
N ASN A 18 1.38 -5.61 -63.97
CA ASN A 18 0.15 -5.02 -63.40
C ASN A 18 -0.43 -5.54 -62.05
N SER A 19 -0.98 -4.69 -61.18
CA SER A 19 -1.22 -3.22 -61.30
C SER A 19 -1.49 -2.50 -59.96
N SER A 20 -1.07 -1.23 -59.92
CA SER A 20 -1.58 -0.06 -59.16
C SER A 20 -2.89 -0.25 -58.35
N VAL A 21 -3.03 0.12 -57.07
CA VAL A 21 -2.64 1.37 -56.35
C VAL A 21 -3.32 2.62 -56.90
N ILE A 22 -4.27 3.20 -56.14
CA ILE A 22 -4.88 4.50 -56.42
C ILE A 22 -4.72 5.41 -55.20
N ASN A 23 -4.15 6.60 -55.41
CA ASN A 23 -4.15 7.71 -54.45
C ASN A 23 -5.22 8.73 -54.86
N PHE A 24 -5.83 9.40 -53.88
CA PHE A 24 -6.51 10.68 -54.12
C PHE A 24 -6.16 11.70 -53.02
N ARG A 25 -6.01 12.96 -53.44
CA ARG A 25 -5.81 14.16 -52.62
C ARG A 25 -6.88 15.17 -53.01
N THR A 26 -7.43 15.91 -52.04
CA THR A 26 -8.14 17.17 -52.34
C THR A 26 -8.05 18.18 -51.18
N THR A 27 -7.39 19.30 -51.47
CA THR A 27 -7.65 20.70 -51.06
C THR A 27 -8.49 21.07 -49.81
N VAL A 28 -7.94 22.01 -49.03
CA VAL A 28 -8.68 23.07 -48.27
C VAL A 28 -8.79 24.33 -49.17
N ILE A 29 -9.41 25.50 -48.90
CA ILE A 29 -9.86 26.33 -47.72
C ILE A 29 -10.91 27.35 -48.27
N PRO A 30 -11.54 28.28 -47.48
CA PRO A 30 -11.81 28.36 -46.03
C PRO A 30 -13.31 28.67 -45.71
N GLY A 31 -13.69 28.80 -44.42
CA GLY A 31 -15.02 29.26 -43.98
C GLY A 31 -15.03 29.78 -42.53
N SER A 32 -15.91 30.74 -42.20
CA SER A 32 -15.77 31.59 -40.97
C SER A 32 -16.77 31.31 -39.83
N VAL A 33 -16.20 31.14 -38.63
CA VAL A 33 -16.68 31.46 -37.28
C VAL A 33 -18.16 31.82 -37.06
N ARG A 34 -18.85 31.01 -36.22
CA ARG A 34 -19.58 31.54 -35.03
C ARG A 34 -19.69 30.48 -33.92
N ARG A 35 -19.75 30.94 -32.67
CA ARG A 35 -19.90 30.11 -31.45
C ARG A 35 -21.38 29.84 -31.16
N SER A 36 -21.67 28.67 -30.58
CA SER A 36 -22.69 28.49 -29.53
C SER A 36 -22.43 27.21 -28.74
N SER A 37 -22.95 27.12 -27.52
CA SER A 37 -22.60 26.08 -26.53
C SER A 37 -23.71 25.06 -26.31
N ALA A 38 -23.35 23.81 -26.03
CA ALA A 38 -23.92 22.92 -24.99
C ALA A 38 -23.64 21.44 -25.33
N VAL A 39 -22.84 20.76 -24.49
CA VAL A 39 -22.78 19.29 -24.45
C VAL A 39 -23.12 18.87 -23.03
N LEU A 40 -24.17 18.07 -22.89
CA LEU A 40 -24.67 17.59 -21.61
C LEU A 40 -23.67 16.62 -20.94
N PRO A 41 -23.37 16.77 -19.63
CA PRO A 41 -22.60 15.77 -18.91
C PRO A 41 -23.35 14.43 -18.87
N SER A 42 -22.70 13.36 -19.30
CA SER A 42 -23.26 12.00 -19.22
C SER A 42 -23.50 11.59 -17.76
N VAL A 43 -24.55 10.80 -17.51
CA VAL A 43 -24.95 10.30 -16.17
C VAL A 43 -23.78 9.64 -15.42
N LEU A 44 -22.81 9.08 -16.14
CA LEU A 44 -21.56 8.54 -15.60
C LEU A 44 -20.76 9.53 -14.74
N THR A 45 -20.76 10.84 -15.04
CA THR A 45 -20.04 11.82 -14.20
C THR A 45 -20.74 12.10 -12.86
N PHE A 46 -22.06 11.89 -12.76
CA PHE A 46 -22.78 12.01 -11.49
C PHE A 46 -22.54 10.82 -10.56
N LEU A 47 -22.49 9.60 -11.10
CA LEU A 47 -22.26 8.38 -10.30
C LEU A 47 -20.90 8.39 -9.57
N VAL A 48 -19.86 8.99 -10.17
CA VAL A 48 -18.54 9.15 -9.53
C VAL A 48 -18.58 10.11 -8.33
N ILE A 49 -19.45 11.13 -8.36
CA ILE A 49 -19.61 12.10 -7.26
C ILE A 49 -20.40 11.48 -6.10
N VAL A 50 -21.37 10.60 -6.38
CA VAL A 50 -22.15 9.92 -5.33
C VAL A 50 -21.29 8.97 -4.48
N ALA A 51 -20.30 8.32 -5.09
CA ALA A 51 -19.38 7.42 -4.37
C ALA A 51 -18.52 8.15 -3.33
N SER A 52 -18.04 9.36 -3.62
CA SER A 52 -17.32 10.20 -2.65
C SER A 52 -18.25 10.91 -1.66
N GLY A 53 -19.51 11.18 -2.05
CA GLY A 53 -20.54 11.73 -1.17
C GLY A 53 -20.85 10.85 0.05
N GLY A 54 -20.72 9.52 -0.06
CA GLY A 54 -20.92 8.60 1.07
C GLY A 54 -20.00 8.88 2.27
N LEU A 55 -18.71 9.12 2.02
CA LEU A 55 -17.74 9.46 3.08
C LEU A 55 -18.00 10.85 3.66
N LEU A 56 -18.41 11.81 2.82
CA LEU A 56 -18.76 13.17 3.26
C LEU A 56 -19.98 13.15 4.20
N LEU A 57 -21.03 12.39 3.86
CA LEU A 57 -22.25 12.26 4.66
C LEU A 57 -22.01 11.58 6.02
N MET A 58 -21.04 10.67 6.13
CA MET A 58 -20.66 10.07 7.42
C MET A 58 -19.98 11.07 8.36
N ILE A 59 -19.26 12.06 7.81
CA ILE A 59 -18.66 13.17 8.55
C ILE A 59 -19.74 14.20 8.91
N GLU A 60 -20.55 14.62 7.92
CA GLU A 60 -21.56 15.67 8.06
C GLU A 60 -22.72 15.28 9.00
N LYS A 61 -23.10 13.99 9.05
CA LYS A 61 -24.11 13.48 10.00
C LYS A 61 -23.57 13.14 11.39
N GLY A 62 -22.31 13.46 11.69
CA GLY A 62 -21.75 13.29 13.03
C GLY A 62 -21.72 11.85 13.54
N MET A 63 -21.67 10.84 12.65
CA MET A 63 -21.72 9.42 13.05
C MET A 63 -20.46 8.93 13.80
N LEU A 64 -19.44 9.78 13.90
CA LEU A 64 -18.27 9.58 14.76
C LEU A 64 -18.45 10.20 16.16
N SER A 65 -19.52 10.97 16.40
CA SER A 65 -19.80 11.65 17.67
C SER A 65 -20.62 10.82 18.66
N SER A 66 -21.09 9.63 18.28
CA SER A 66 -21.95 8.77 19.10
C SER A 66 -21.26 7.49 19.59
N MET A 67 -19.92 7.47 19.63
CA MET A 67 -19.15 6.44 20.33
C MET A 67 -18.79 6.92 21.74
N GLU A 68 -19.75 6.87 22.65
CA GLU A 68 -19.45 6.94 24.08
C GLU A 68 -18.58 5.74 24.47
N THR A 69 -17.36 6.00 24.92
CA THR A 69 -16.51 4.97 25.50
C THR A 69 -17.09 4.55 26.86
N PRO A 70 -17.29 3.24 27.14
CA PRO A 70 -17.75 2.80 28.44
C PRO A 70 -16.83 3.32 29.56
N PRO A 71 -17.38 3.85 30.67
CA PRO A 71 -16.57 4.52 31.68
C PRO A 71 -15.62 3.55 32.38
N PRO A 72 -14.33 3.87 32.51
CA PRO A 72 -13.39 3.02 33.24
C PRO A 72 -13.76 2.99 34.73
N ARG A 73 -13.97 1.79 35.27
CA ARG A 73 -14.15 1.60 36.72
C ARG A 73 -12.83 1.85 37.44
N GLY A 74 -12.75 2.97 38.16
CA GLY A 74 -11.62 3.33 39.02
C GLY A 74 -10.86 4.58 38.52
N ALA A 75 -11.20 5.75 39.06
CA ALA A 75 -10.47 6.97 38.81
C ALA A 75 -9.28 7.09 39.79
N GLY A 76 -8.06 7.25 39.27
CA GLY A 76 -6.85 7.37 40.10
C GLY A 76 -5.64 7.86 39.31
N LYS A 77 -5.47 9.19 39.22
CA LYS A 77 -4.25 9.93 38.79
C LYS A 77 -3.32 9.22 37.78
N ARG A 78 -3.61 9.31 36.48
CA ARG A 78 -2.73 8.78 35.40
C ARG A 78 -2.29 9.83 34.37
N GLN A 79 -2.11 11.10 34.78
CA GLN A 79 -1.85 12.21 33.84
C GLN A 79 -0.36 12.48 33.54
N ASP A 80 0.58 12.01 34.38
CA ASP A 80 2.02 12.30 34.23
C ASP A 80 2.88 11.09 33.83
N PHE A 81 2.30 9.91 33.58
CA PHE A 81 3.07 8.66 33.42
C PHE A 81 3.59 8.37 31.99
N MET A 82 3.17 9.13 30.98
CA MET A 82 3.54 8.90 29.56
C MET A 82 4.72 9.77 29.09
N ARG A 83 5.72 10.02 29.94
CA ARG A 83 6.93 10.78 29.56
C ARG A 83 8.28 10.11 29.87
N GLN A 84 8.29 8.85 30.31
CA GLN A 84 9.50 8.02 30.35
C GLN A 84 9.20 6.61 29.84
N VAL A 85 9.66 6.28 28.63
CA VAL A 85 9.68 4.89 28.13
C VAL A 85 10.88 4.18 28.74
N GLY A 86 10.75 3.80 30.01
CA GLY A 86 11.78 3.12 30.79
C GLY A 86 11.30 1.76 31.29
N LYS A 87 11.60 0.70 30.53
CA LYS A 87 11.38 -0.73 30.86
C LYS A 87 10.08 -1.03 31.63
N LEU A 88 9.00 -1.27 30.89
CA LEU A 88 7.84 -1.99 31.43
C LEU A 88 8.26 -3.40 31.86
N SER A 89 7.51 -3.99 32.79
CA SER A 89 7.69 -5.39 33.17
C SER A 89 7.04 -6.32 32.13
N PRO A 90 7.57 -7.53 31.90
CA PRO A 90 7.04 -8.43 30.86
C PRO A 90 5.53 -8.71 30.96
N GLY A 91 5.00 -8.80 32.19
CA GLY A 91 3.55 -8.98 32.41
C GLY A 91 2.68 -7.75 32.13
N ALA A 92 3.26 -6.54 32.15
CA ALA A 92 2.53 -5.32 31.77
C ALA A 92 2.44 -5.18 30.24
N GLU A 93 3.55 -5.43 29.54
CA GLU A 93 3.57 -5.49 28.08
C GLU A 93 2.66 -6.61 27.55
N ASP A 94 2.58 -7.74 28.27
CA ASP A 94 1.65 -8.83 27.92
C ASP A 94 0.20 -8.33 27.83
N VAL A 95 -0.28 -7.72 28.92
CA VAL A 95 -1.64 -7.19 29.07
C VAL A 95 -1.96 -6.07 28.07
N ASP A 96 -1.08 -5.09 27.88
CA ASP A 96 -1.37 -3.96 26.97
C ASP A 96 -1.56 -4.42 25.50
N SER A 97 -0.82 -5.45 25.05
CA SER A 97 -1.06 -6.04 23.72
C SER A 97 -2.34 -6.87 23.66
N GLN A 98 -2.69 -7.61 24.72
CA GLN A 98 -3.97 -8.34 24.77
C GLN A 98 -5.17 -7.37 24.67
N ILE A 99 -5.10 -6.23 25.36
CA ILE A 99 -6.08 -5.14 25.26
C ILE A 99 -6.13 -4.58 23.82
N LEU A 100 -4.97 -4.32 23.20
CA LEU A 100 -4.89 -3.82 21.84
C LEU A 100 -5.48 -4.80 20.80
N GLN A 101 -5.22 -6.10 20.96
CA GLN A 101 -5.80 -7.15 20.11
C GLN A 101 -7.32 -7.25 20.32
N GLU A 102 -7.82 -7.15 21.56
CA GLU A 102 -9.27 -7.11 21.80
C GLU A 102 -9.92 -5.87 21.16
N ILE A 103 -9.33 -4.68 21.31
CA ILE A 103 -9.86 -3.44 20.71
C ILE A 103 -9.90 -3.57 19.18
N ARG A 104 -8.82 -4.06 18.54
CA ARG A 104 -8.79 -4.33 17.09
C ARG A 104 -9.90 -5.29 16.67
N ASN A 105 -10.03 -6.43 17.35
CA ASN A 105 -11.05 -7.43 17.04
C ASN A 105 -12.48 -6.88 17.20
N ARG A 106 -12.74 -6.09 18.24
CA ARG A 106 -14.03 -5.41 18.46
C ARG A 106 -14.32 -4.38 17.35
N THR A 107 -13.36 -3.54 16.98
CA THR A 107 -13.55 -2.49 15.97
C THR A 107 -13.68 -3.04 14.56
N ILE A 108 -12.87 -4.04 14.17
CA ILE A 108 -13.01 -4.75 12.89
C ILE A 108 -14.39 -5.42 12.80
N LYS A 109 -14.81 -6.17 13.84
CA LYS A 109 -16.13 -6.81 13.87
C LYS A 109 -17.27 -5.79 13.75
N SER A 110 -17.16 -4.65 14.43
CA SER A 110 -18.12 -3.54 14.35
C SER A 110 -18.19 -2.95 12.93
N MET A 111 -17.07 -2.44 12.41
CA MET A 111 -17.02 -1.79 11.09
C MET A 111 -17.39 -2.74 9.95
N CYS A 112 -16.84 -3.95 9.92
CA CYS A 112 -17.08 -4.92 8.86
C CYS A 112 -18.50 -5.54 8.88
N SER A 113 -19.30 -5.27 9.92
CA SER A 113 -20.74 -5.60 9.95
C SER A 113 -21.62 -4.61 9.19
N GLN A 114 -21.09 -3.43 8.81
CA GLN A 114 -21.87 -2.41 8.10
C GLN A 114 -22.16 -2.85 6.66
N LYS A 115 -23.40 -2.64 6.19
CA LYS A 115 -23.92 -3.17 4.91
C LYS A 115 -23.17 -2.71 3.64
N ASN A 116 -22.36 -1.65 3.76
CA ASN A 116 -21.53 -1.07 2.70
C ASN A 116 -20.10 -1.66 2.67
N MET A 117 -19.72 -2.49 3.63
CA MET A 117 -18.42 -3.16 3.67
C MET A 117 -18.49 -4.51 2.94
N PRO A 118 -17.40 -4.96 2.28
CA PRO A 118 -17.39 -6.26 1.62
C PRO A 118 -17.31 -7.38 2.67
N HIS A 119 -18.28 -8.30 2.66
CA HIS A 119 -18.34 -9.43 3.60
C HIS A 119 -17.70 -10.73 3.06
N SER A 120 -17.17 -10.72 1.83
CA SER A 120 -16.42 -11.84 1.25
C SER A 120 -15.57 -11.41 0.06
N ILE A 121 -14.58 -12.23 -0.32
CA ILE A 121 -13.78 -12.00 -1.56
C ILE A 121 -14.64 -11.89 -2.83
N MET A 122 -15.86 -12.46 -2.84
CA MET A 122 -16.77 -12.40 -3.98
C MET A 122 -17.56 -11.08 -4.06
N SER A 123 -17.73 -10.38 -2.94
CA SER A 123 -18.29 -9.01 -2.90
C SER A 123 -17.31 -7.92 -3.35
N LEU A 124 -16.01 -8.24 -3.42
CA LEU A 124 -14.98 -7.32 -3.92
C LEU A 124 -15.07 -7.10 -5.43
N THR A 125 -14.75 -5.88 -5.88
CA THR A 125 -14.59 -5.55 -7.30
C THR A 125 -13.46 -6.37 -7.94
N PRO A 126 -13.43 -6.54 -9.27
CA PRO A 126 -12.33 -7.24 -9.94
C PRO A 126 -10.94 -6.64 -9.66
N LEU A 127 -10.85 -5.33 -9.42
CA LEU A 127 -9.61 -4.65 -9.05
C LEU A 127 -9.21 -4.95 -7.60
N GLN A 128 -10.12 -4.74 -6.64
CA GLN A 128 -9.91 -5.07 -5.23
C GLN A 128 -9.52 -6.54 -5.04
N ARG A 129 -10.25 -7.47 -5.66
CA ARG A 129 -10.01 -8.91 -5.58
C ARG A 129 -8.65 -9.29 -6.16
N LYS A 130 -8.27 -8.70 -7.30
CA LYS A 130 -6.94 -8.91 -7.90
C LYS A 130 -5.84 -8.42 -6.97
N THR A 131 -5.96 -7.20 -6.43
CA THR A 131 -4.99 -6.62 -5.49
C THR A 131 -4.83 -7.51 -4.27
N LEU A 132 -5.93 -7.93 -3.63
CA LEU A 132 -5.93 -8.82 -2.46
C LEU A 132 -5.21 -10.15 -2.73
N LEU A 133 -5.61 -10.86 -3.80
CA LEU A 133 -5.04 -12.18 -4.12
C LEU A 133 -3.55 -12.10 -4.49
N GLN A 134 -3.08 -10.94 -4.95
CA GLN A 134 -1.65 -10.66 -5.21
C GLN A 134 -0.86 -10.21 -3.96
N HIS A 135 -1.54 -9.92 -2.84
CA HIS A 135 -0.92 -9.60 -1.55
C HIS A 135 -0.96 -10.74 -0.52
N ILE A 136 -1.83 -11.74 -0.70
CA ILE A 136 -1.80 -12.95 0.12
C ILE A 136 -0.75 -13.94 -0.42
N LEU A 137 0.26 -14.21 0.39
CA LEU A 137 1.22 -15.30 0.23
C LEU A 137 0.68 -16.59 0.84
N VAL A 138 1.08 -17.72 0.26
CA VAL A 138 0.61 -19.06 0.63
C VAL A 138 1.79 -19.92 1.06
N ASN A 139 1.64 -20.64 2.16
CA ASN A 139 2.49 -21.77 2.52
C ASN A 139 1.61 -22.99 2.80
N ASP A 140 1.64 -23.97 1.91
CA ASP A 140 0.82 -25.19 2.00
C ASP A 140 1.36 -26.20 3.02
N GLN A 141 2.66 -26.17 3.33
CA GLN A 141 3.30 -27.08 4.29
C GLN A 141 2.88 -26.74 5.74
N TYR A 142 3.04 -25.46 6.10
CA TYR A 142 2.66 -24.92 7.42
C TYR A 142 1.23 -24.36 7.45
N HIS A 143 0.42 -24.66 6.42
CA HIS A 143 -1.02 -24.40 6.36
C HIS A 143 -1.41 -22.95 6.73
N PHE A 144 -0.71 -21.95 6.16
CA PHE A 144 -0.97 -20.54 6.44
C PHE A 144 -1.08 -19.64 5.21
N LEU A 145 -1.74 -18.50 5.42
CA LEU A 145 -1.92 -17.39 4.50
C LEU A 145 -1.41 -16.09 5.15
N TYR A 146 -0.44 -15.42 4.53
CA TYR A 146 0.10 -14.15 5.02
C TYR A 146 -0.22 -13.02 4.04
N CYS A 147 -1.04 -12.05 4.44
CA CYS A 147 -1.19 -10.83 3.65
C CYS A 147 -0.03 -9.87 3.91
N TYR A 148 0.86 -9.69 2.93
CA TYR A 148 2.03 -8.84 3.10
C TYR A 148 1.68 -7.37 2.88
N VAL A 149 2.01 -6.54 3.87
CA VAL A 149 1.81 -5.09 3.81
C VAL A 149 3.18 -4.42 3.66
N PRO A 150 3.44 -3.72 2.54
CA PRO A 150 4.70 -3.04 2.36
C PRO A 150 4.98 -1.99 3.44
N LYS A 151 6.25 -1.92 3.87
CA LYS A 151 6.78 -1.14 5.00
C LYS A 151 6.36 -1.63 6.40
N VAL A 152 5.71 -2.79 6.48
CA VAL A 152 5.43 -3.51 7.73
C VAL A 152 6.26 -4.81 7.80
N ALA A 153 7.59 -4.66 7.75
CA ALA A 153 8.59 -5.75 7.77
C ALA A 153 8.36 -6.93 6.79
N CYS A 154 7.55 -6.75 5.75
CA CYS A 154 7.19 -7.79 4.77
C CYS A 154 8.40 -8.50 4.11
N SER A 155 9.55 -7.82 3.99
CA SER A 155 10.78 -8.41 3.46
C SER A 155 11.42 -9.41 4.42
N ASN A 156 11.23 -9.27 5.74
CA ASN A 156 11.65 -10.24 6.75
C ASN A 156 10.68 -11.42 6.81
N TRP A 157 9.37 -11.19 6.72
CA TRP A 157 8.41 -12.29 6.52
C TRP A 157 8.68 -13.08 5.24
N LYS A 158 9.03 -12.43 4.12
CA LYS A 158 9.44 -13.13 2.89
C LYS A 158 10.75 -13.93 3.05
N ARG A 159 11.65 -13.58 3.98
CA ARG A 159 12.81 -14.43 4.35
C ARG A 159 12.35 -15.67 5.10
N VAL A 160 11.52 -15.51 6.13
CA VAL A 160 10.91 -16.61 6.89
C VAL A 160 10.22 -17.61 5.95
N LEU A 161 9.40 -17.14 5.01
CA LEU A 161 8.76 -18.02 4.02
C LEU A 161 9.78 -18.77 3.14
N LYS A 162 10.87 -18.13 2.70
CA LYS A 162 11.91 -18.82 1.91
C LYS A 162 12.69 -19.85 2.74
N VAL A 163 12.92 -19.62 4.03
CA VAL A 163 13.52 -20.62 4.94
C VAL A 163 12.56 -21.80 5.17
N LEU A 164 11.29 -21.52 5.47
CA LEU A 164 10.26 -22.56 5.64
C LEU A 164 10.02 -23.39 4.36
N ASN A 165 10.28 -22.82 3.18
CA ASN A 165 10.24 -23.51 1.89
C ASN A 165 11.55 -24.27 1.54
N GLY A 166 12.59 -24.24 2.39
CA GLY A 166 13.90 -24.87 2.11
C GLY A 166 14.75 -24.14 1.06
N VAL A 167 14.43 -22.89 0.74
CA VAL A 167 15.10 -22.07 -0.30
C VAL A 167 16.26 -21.24 0.27
N LEU A 168 16.26 -21.00 1.59
CA LEU A 168 17.34 -20.36 2.32
C LEU A 168 17.66 -21.18 3.58
N GLU A 169 18.94 -21.34 3.89
CA GLU A 169 19.41 -22.07 5.07
C GLU A 169 19.10 -21.35 6.39
N SER A 170 19.07 -20.02 6.37
CA SER A 170 18.81 -19.19 7.55
C SER A 170 18.17 -17.85 7.17
N VAL A 171 17.43 -17.26 8.12
CA VAL A 171 16.84 -15.92 8.01
C VAL A 171 17.88 -14.80 8.04
N ASP A 172 19.08 -15.08 8.54
CA ASP A 172 20.17 -14.11 8.72
C ASP A 172 21.02 -13.93 7.44
N VAL A 173 20.75 -14.70 6.39
CA VAL A 173 21.46 -14.65 5.11
C VAL A 173 21.32 -13.27 4.45
N SER A 174 22.45 -12.58 4.28
CA SER A 174 22.56 -11.17 3.86
C SER A 174 22.37 -10.92 2.35
N ILE A 175 21.49 -11.69 1.71
CA ILE A 175 21.19 -11.59 0.28
C ILE A 175 20.14 -10.49 0.00
N LYS A 176 20.29 -9.82 -1.16
CA LYS A 176 19.27 -8.94 -1.74
C LYS A 176 18.02 -9.75 -2.11
N MET A 177 17.06 -9.78 -1.19
CA MET A 177 15.82 -10.53 -1.33
C MET A 177 15.06 -10.19 -2.63
N ASP A 178 14.87 -11.21 -3.47
CA ASP A 178 13.74 -11.24 -4.39
C ASP A 178 12.43 -11.30 -3.57
N HIS A 179 11.37 -10.69 -4.09
CA HIS A 179 10.08 -10.56 -3.43
C HIS A 179 8.96 -11.32 -4.18
N ARG A 180 9.31 -12.13 -5.17
CA ARG A 180 8.40 -12.95 -6.00
C ARG A 180 8.90 -14.38 -6.29
N SER A 181 10.18 -14.62 -6.56
CA SER A 181 10.67 -15.99 -6.74
C SER A 181 10.43 -16.84 -5.49
N ASP A 182 10.14 -18.12 -5.70
CA ASP A 182 10.02 -19.16 -4.67
C ASP A 182 8.95 -18.87 -3.59
N LEU A 183 8.01 -18.00 -3.93
CA LEU A 183 6.88 -17.58 -3.12
C LEU A 183 5.57 -17.83 -3.88
N GLN A 184 4.66 -18.59 -3.28
CA GLN A 184 3.33 -18.84 -3.85
C GLN A 184 2.37 -17.72 -3.41
N PHE A 185 1.56 -17.23 -4.33
CA PHE A 185 0.58 -16.16 -4.09
C PHE A 185 -0.83 -16.71 -4.30
N LEU A 186 -1.81 -16.26 -3.52
CA LEU A 186 -3.18 -16.80 -3.62
C LEU A 186 -3.79 -16.58 -5.03
N SER A 187 -3.30 -15.57 -5.77
CA SER A 187 -3.64 -15.33 -7.18
C SER A 187 -3.14 -16.37 -8.20
N SER A 188 -2.27 -17.32 -7.85
CA SER A 188 -1.82 -18.39 -8.76
C SER A 188 -2.66 -19.67 -8.69
N PHE A 189 -3.68 -19.71 -7.83
CA PHE A 189 -4.52 -20.88 -7.60
C PHE A 189 -5.90 -20.76 -8.27
N LYS A 190 -6.55 -21.89 -8.54
CA LYS A 190 -7.94 -21.94 -9.03
C LYS A 190 -8.95 -21.52 -7.94
N PRO A 191 -10.17 -21.07 -8.27
CA PRO A 191 -11.14 -20.57 -7.29
C PRO A 191 -11.43 -21.53 -6.12
N GLU A 192 -11.49 -22.83 -6.40
CA GLU A 192 -11.76 -23.89 -5.41
C GLU A 192 -10.57 -24.07 -4.47
N GLN A 193 -9.36 -24.01 -5.02
CA GLN A 193 -8.09 -24.06 -4.28
C GLN A 193 -7.88 -22.81 -3.40
N ILE A 194 -8.38 -21.64 -3.84
CA ILE A 194 -8.42 -20.40 -3.07
C ILE A 194 -9.42 -20.52 -1.91
N GLN A 195 -10.64 -20.98 -2.20
CA GLN A 195 -11.70 -21.16 -1.20
C GLN A 195 -11.30 -22.15 -0.10
N TYR A 196 -10.67 -23.27 -0.47
CA TYR A 196 -10.13 -24.25 0.48
C TYR A 196 -9.14 -23.59 1.44
N ARG A 197 -8.14 -22.87 0.94
CA ARG A 197 -7.11 -22.22 1.78
C ARG A 197 -7.71 -21.15 2.68
N LEU A 198 -8.58 -20.28 2.17
CA LEU A 198 -9.26 -19.26 2.97
C LEU A 198 -10.11 -19.86 4.11
N LYS A 199 -10.66 -21.06 3.91
CA LYS A 199 -11.46 -21.78 4.92
C LYS A 199 -10.60 -22.53 5.95
N HIS A 200 -9.48 -23.13 5.52
CA HIS A 200 -8.75 -24.12 6.31
C HIS A 200 -7.38 -23.68 6.85
N TYR A 201 -6.75 -22.64 6.29
CA TYR A 201 -5.41 -22.20 6.69
C TYR A 201 -5.46 -21.07 7.73
N PHE A 202 -4.41 -20.97 8.55
CA PHE A 202 -4.21 -19.86 9.49
C PHE A 202 -3.89 -18.56 8.72
N LYS A 203 -4.66 -17.51 8.95
CA LYS A 203 -4.66 -16.25 8.18
C LYS A 203 -4.11 -15.14 9.05
N PHE A 204 -2.97 -14.56 8.68
CA PHE A 204 -2.41 -13.42 9.41
C PHE A 204 -1.96 -12.27 8.50
N MET A 205 -1.88 -11.09 9.10
CA MET A 205 -1.30 -9.89 8.48
C MET A 205 -0.61 -9.05 9.56
N PHE A 206 0.20 -8.08 9.12
CA PHE A 206 0.83 -7.12 10.02
C PHE A 206 0.48 -5.69 9.60
N VAL A 207 0.19 -4.84 10.57
CA VAL A 207 -0.16 -3.41 10.41
C VAL A 207 0.91 -2.48 10.99
N ARG A 208 0.84 -1.19 10.65
CA ARG A 208 1.68 -0.11 11.21
C ARG A 208 0.85 1.16 11.28
N GLU A 209 1.20 2.10 12.15
CA GLU A 209 0.65 3.46 12.10
C GLU A 209 0.68 4.02 10.66
N PRO A 210 -0.46 4.47 10.10
CA PRO A 210 -0.56 4.82 8.69
C PRO A 210 0.43 5.87 8.19
N MET A 211 0.71 6.93 8.96
CA MET A 211 1.58 8.02 8.53
C MET A 211 3.07 7.64 8.60
N GLU A 212 3.52 6.87 9.59
CA GLU A 212 4.85 6.27 9.62
C GLU A 212 5.06 5.34 8.43
N ARG A 213 4.08 4.48 8.13
CA ARG A 213 4.15 3.56 6.99
C ARG A 213 4.28 4.33 5.68
N LEU A 214 3.49 5.40 5.54
CA LEU A 214 3.52 6.30 4.38
C LEU A 214 4.84 7.06 4.26
N LEU A 215 5.39 7.57 5.37
CA LEU A 215 6.66 8.29 5.40
C LEU A 215 7.84 7.35 5.14
N SER A 216 7.78 6.10 5.61
CA SER A 216 8.75 5.05 5.27
C SER A 216 8.66 4.62 3.80
N ALA A 217 7.49 4.73 3.19
CA ALA A 217 7.32 4.57 1.74
C ALA A 217 7.99 5.73 0.98
N TYR A 218 7.67 6.98 1.32
CA TYR A 218 8.25 8.17 0.71
C TYR A 218 9.78 8.20 0.80
N ARG A 219 10.35 8.10 2.02
CA ARG A 219 11.80 8.23 2.25
C ARG A 219 12.60 7.19 1.46
N ASN A 220 12.16 5.94 1.42
CA ASN A 220 12.80 4.90 0.61
C ASN A 220 12.60 5.15 -0.90
N LYS A 221 11.38 5.42 -1.36
CA LYS A 221 11.10 5.47 -2.82
C LYS A 221 11.62 6.70 -3.52
N PHE A 222 11.76 7.83 -2.83
CA PHE A 222 12.28 9.07 -3.40
C PHE A 222 13.68 9.44 -2.88
N GLY A 223 14.17 8.81 -1.81
CA GLY A 223 15.54 9.00 -1.32
C GLY A 223 16.54 7.88 -1.69
N GLU A 224 16.09 6.65 -1.98
CA GLU A 224 16.98 5.48 -2.11
C GLU A 224 16.78 4.67 -3.41
N ILE A 225 15.62 4.74 -4.07
CA ILE A 225 15.26 3.84 -5.17
C ILE A 225 15.11 4.59 -6.50
N GLU A 226 16.18 4.62 -7.29
CA GLU A 226 16.28 5.34 -8.57
C GLU A 226 15.16 4.99 -9.58
N SER A 227 14.71 3.72 -9.61
CA SER A 227 13.62 3.30 -10.50
C SER A 227 12.24 3.88 -10.13
N TYR A 228 12.05 4.30 -8.88
CA TYR A 228 10.85 5.01 -8.43
C TYR A 228 10.97 6.52 -8.66
N GLN A 229 12.16 7.10 -8.47
CA GLN A 229 12.48 8.49 -8.87
C GLN A 229 12.23 8.70 -10.38
N LYS A 230 12.84 7.88 -11.24
CA LYS A 230 12.69 7.94 -12.71
C LYS A 230 11.27 7.70 -13.23
N LYS A 231 10.46 6.92 -12.51
CA LYS A 231 9.06 6.63 -12.89
C LYS A 231 8.09 7.64 -12.26
N TYR A 232 7.90 7.55 -10.95
CA TYR A 232 6.91 8.33 -10.21
C TYR A 232 7.41 9.74 -9.93
N GLY A 233 8.70 9.94 -9.63
CA GLY A 233 9.22 11.27 -9.33
C GLY A 233 9.18 12.20 -10.55
N VAL A 234 9.53 11.69 -11.73
CA VAL A 234 9.39 12.42 -13.00
C VAL A 234 7.92 12.75 -13.30
N GLU A 235 6.98 11.84 -13.02
CA GLU A 235 5.53 12.08 -13.16
C GLU A 235 5.05 13.20 -12.21
N ILE A 236 5.42 13.12 -10.94
CA ILE A 236 5.05 14.07 -9.87
C ILE A 236 5.60 15.47 -10.18
N VAL A 237 6.90 15.58 -10.48
CA VAL A 237 7.53 16.87 -10.78
C VAL A 237 6.90 17.52 -12.02
N LYS A 238 6.66 16.75 -13.10
CA LYS A 238 5.99 17.26 -14.31
C LYS A 238 4.53 17.67 -14.09
N ARG A 239 3.83 17.09 -13.10
CA ARG A 239 2.43 17.43 -12.78
C ARG A 239 2.32 18.70 -11.94
N TYR A 240 3.19 18.90 -10.94
CA TYR A 240 3.03 19.98 -9.95
C TYR A 240 3.99 21.17 -10.12
N ARG A 241 5.13 21.02 -10.81
CA ARG A 241 6.06 22.13 -11.04
C ARG A 241 5.83 22.77 -12.41
N LYS A 242 5.67 24.10 -12.42
CA LYS A 242 5.57 24.90 -13.66
C LYS A 242 6.96 25.12 -14.28
N THR A 243 7.53 24.08 -14.88
CA THR A 243 8.81 24.17 -15.60
C THR A 243 8.70 25.12 -16.81
N ARG A 244 9.39 26.27 -16.73
CA ARG A 244 9.38 27.29 -17.80
C ARG A 244 10.07 26.86 -19.09
N ALA A 245 11.09 26.00 -19.00
CA ALA A 245 11.66 25.30 -20.14
C ALA A 245 10.95 23.95 -20.31
N LYS A 246 10.50 23.62 -21.53
CA LYS A 246 9.82 22.35 -21.82
C LYS A 246 10.78 21.15 -21.88
N ASP A 247 12.05 21.43 -22.11
CA ASP A 247 13.07 20.46 -22.56
C ASP A 247 14.14 20.20 -21.49
N ALA A 248 14.01 20.78 -20.29
CA ALA A 248 14.91 20.53 -19.17
C ALA A 248 14.75 19.08 -18.65
N PRO A 249 15.83 18.29 -18.52
CA PRO A 249 15.75 16.89 -18.12
C PRO A 249 15.37 16.74 -16.64
N VAL A 250 14.09 16.46 -16.39
CA VAL A 250 13.57 16.13 -15.05
C VAL A 250 14.09 14.76 -14.63
N LYS A 251 14.87 14.70 -13.54
CA LYS A 251 15.38 13.47 -12.94
C LYS A 251 14.36 12.75 -12.03
N GLY A 252 13.59 13.51 -11.25
CA GLY A 252 12.61 12.98 -10.28
C GLY A 252 13.23 12.48 -8.96
N ASP A 253 14.48 12.84 -8.68
CA ASP A 253 15.24 12.56 -7.46
C ASP A 253 14.98 13.57 -6.33
N ASP A 254 14.32 14.69 -6.63
CA ASP A 254 14.13 15.85 -5.76
C ASP A 254 12.65 16.11 -5.37
N VAL A 255 11.80 15.08 -5.43
CA VAL A 255 10.37 15.16 -5.07
C VAL A 255 10.21 15.55 -3.60
N THR A 256 9.44 16.60 -3.31
CA THR A 256 9.12 16.97 -1.93
C THR A 256 7.96 16.16 -1.35
N PHE A 257 7.90 16.01 -0.03
CA PHE A 257 6.82 15.29 0.64
C PHE A 257 5.44 15.91 0.36
N ALA A 258 5.34 17.25 0.24
CA ALA A 258 4.10 17.93 -0.12
C ALA A 258 3.66 17.66 -1.58
N GLU A 259 4.58 17.44 -2.51
CA GLU A 259 4.25 17.03 -3.88
C GLU A 259 3.87 15.54 -3.97
N PHE A 260 4.54 14.68 -3.20
CA PHE A 260 4.12 13.29 -3.02
C PHE A 260 2.72 13.20 -2.42
N VAL A 261 2.40 13.98 -1.37
CA VAL A 261 1.04 14.01 -0.80
C VAL A 261 0.02 14.49 -1.82
N ARG A 262 0.28 15.56 -2.60
CA ARG A 262 -0.63 15.97 -3.69
C ARG A 262 -0.88 14.84 -4.71
N TYR A 263 0.17 14.11 -5.08
CA TYR A 263 0.05 12.93 -5.94
C TYR A 263 -0.86 11.85 -5.35
N LEU A 264 -0.78 11.60 -4.04
CA LEU A 264 -1.69 10.68 -3.37
C LEU A 264 -3.12 11.18 -3.35
N LEU A 265 -3.36 12.48 -3.15
CA LEU A 265 -4.70 13.06 -3.14
C LEU A 265 -5.37 12.96 -4.52
N ASP A 266 -4.62 13.26 -5.60
CA ASP A 266 -5.09 13.15 -6.98
C ASP A 266 -5.24 11.69 -7.49
N THR A 267 -4.63 10.71 -6.81
CA THR A 267 -4.65 9.30 -7.22
C THR A 267 -5.75 8.53 -6.49
N ASP A 268 -6.62 7.81 -7.22
CA ASP A 268 -7.60 6.92 -6.60
C ASP A 268 -6.94 5.83 -5.71
N ALA A 269 -7.57 5.50 -4.58
CA ALA A 269 -6.98 4.61 -3.57
C ALA A 269 -6.75 3.18 -4.09
N GLU A 270 -7.63 2.65 -4.96
CA GLU A 270 -7.45 1.31 -5.56
C GLU A 270 -6.37 1.29 -6.66
N ARG A 271 -5.94 2.47 -7.13
CA ARG A 271 -4.94 2.67 -8.19
C ARG A 271 -3.56 3.11 -7.68
N MET A 272 -3.40 3.27 -6.37
CA MET A 272 -2.11 3.57 -5.74
C MET A 272 -1.09 2.44 -5.95
N ASN A 273 0.19 2.75 -5.76
CA ASN A 273 1.23 1.72 -5.70
C ASN A 273 1.17 0.99 -4.35
N GLU A 274 1.46 -0.32 -4.33
CA GLU A 274 1.48 -1.18 -3.12
C GLU A 274 2.20 -0.56 -1.91
N HIS A 275 3.24 0.24 -2.16
CA HIS A 275 4.04 0.85 -1.10
C HIS A 275 3.32 1.96 -0.32
N TRP A 276 2.27 2.56 -0.89
CA TRP A 276 1.50 3.65 -0.24
C TRP A 276 -0.03 3.49 -0.32
N MET A 277 -0.56 2.53 -1.08
CA MET A 277 -1.97 2.12 -1.02
C MET A 277 -2.36 1.76 0.43
N PRO A 278 -3.52 2.20 0.96
CA PRO A 278 -3.96 1.86 2.31
C PRO A 278 -3.99 0.36 2.60
N VAL A 279 -3.74 -0.02 3.84
CA VAL A 279 -3.66 -1.41 4.30
C VAL A 279 -5.02 -2.12 4.16
N TYR A 280 -6.12 -1.40 4.38
CA TYR A 280 -7.47 -1.83 4.04
C TYR A 280 -7.60 -2.24 2.57
N ASN A 281 -7.13 -1.41 1.63
CA ASN A 281 -7.22 -1.70 0.20
C ASN A 281 -6.37 -2.92 -0.22
N LEU A 282 -5.22 -3.12 0.44
CA LEU A 282 -4.30 -4.23 0.20
C LEU A 282 -4.84 -5.58 0.72
N CYS A 283 -5.30 -5.62 1.97
CA CYS A 283 -5.62 -6.87 2.67
C CYS A 283 -7.11 -7.10 2.97
N GLN A 284 -7.99 -6.12 2.74
CA GLN A 284 -9.45 -6.28 2.75
C GLN A 284 -9.99 -7.04 4.00
N PRO A 285 -9.71 -6.59 5.23
CA PRO A 285 -9.99 -7.32 6.48
C PRO A 285 -11.48 -7.57 6.79
N CYS A 286 -12.40 -6.99 6.00
CA CYS A 286 -13.83 -7.34 6.05
C CYS A 286 -14.19 -8.51 5.11
N ALA A 287 -13.46 -8.67 4.00
CA ALA A 287 -13.66 -9.70 3.00
C ALA A 287 -12.87 -10.99 3.28
N VAL A 288 -11.85 -10.89 4.14
CA VAL A 288 -11.02 -11.99 4.66
C VAL A 288 -10.98 -11.86 6.18
N SER A 289 -11.55 -12.84 6.89
CA SER A 289 -11.35 -12.95 8.34
C SER A 289 -9.90 -13.35 8.60
N TYR A 290 -9.12 -12.49 9.23
CA TYR A 290 -7.78 -12.83 9.72
C TYR A 290 -7.91 -13.45 11.12
N ASP A 291 -7.13 -14.50 11.38
CA ASP A 291 -7.06 -15.16 12.69
C ASP A 291 -6.06 -14.47 13.63
N PHE A 292 -5.14 -13.65 13.09
CA PHE A 292 -4.24 -12.77 13.85
C PHE A 292 -3.84 -11.52 13.07
N ILE A 293 -3.72 -10.38 13.76
CA ILE A 293 -3.29 -9.09 13.18
C ILE A 293 -2.17 -8.52 14.06
N GLY A 294 -0.93 -8.81 13.66
CA GLY A 294 0.27 -8.30 14.31
C GLY A 294 0.55 -6.83 13.97
N SER A 295 1.48 -6.21 14.68
CA SER A 295 1.81 -4.80 14.59
C SER A 295 3.30 -4.56 14.38
N TYR A 296 3.66 -3.50 13.65
CA TYR A 296 5.06 -3.08 13.46
C TYR A 296 5.72 -2.75 14.79
N GLU A 297 4.92 -2.15 15.67
CA GLU A 297 5.27 -1.63 16.97
C GLU A 297 5.61 -2.73 17.99
N HIS A 298 5.13 -3.97 17.77
CA HIS A 298 5.39 -5.15 18.62
C HIS A 298 5.96 -6.34 17.82
N LEU A 299 6.68 -6.05 16.72
CA LEU A 299 7.06 -7.03 15.69
C LEU A 299 7.71 -8.32 16.19
N GLU A 300 8.56 -8.23 17.21
CA GLU A 300 9.29 -9.37 17.77
C GLU A 300 8.33 -10.39 18.38
N ARG A 301 7.54 -9.97 19.38
CA ARG A 301 6.51 -10.79 20.04
C ARG A 301 5.40 -11.21 19.10
N ASP A 302 4.88 -10.30 18.27
CA ASP A 302 3.79 -10.62 17.35
C ASP A 302 4.23 -11.63 16.27
N SER A 303 5.52 -11.63 15.87
CA SER A 303 6.06 -12.62 14.94
C SER A 303 6.38 -13.94 15.61
N GLU A 304 6.90 -13.92 16.83
CA GLU A 304 7.15 -15.12 17.63
C GLU A 304 5.85 -15.88 17.91
N PHE A 305 4.78 -15.18 18.29
CA PHE A 305 3.44 -15.78 18.42
C PHE A 305 2.99 -16.47 17.11
N VAL A 306 3.19 -15.84 15.95
CA VAL A 306 2.84 -16.45 14.65
C VAL A 306 3.70 -17.67 14.35
N LEU A 307 5.01 -17.62 14.58
CA LEU A 307 5.94 -18.74 14.35
C LEU A 307 5.57 -19.95 15.21
N GLN A 308 5.29 -19.74 16.50
CA GLN A 308 4.77 -20.79 17.39
C GLN A 308 3.40 -21.29 16.91
N ARG A 309 2.49 -20.39 16.51
CA ARG A 309 1.11 -20.74 16.10
C ARG A 309 1.04 -21.58 14.82
N ILE A 310 2.01 -21.46 13.91
CA ILE A 310 2.13 -22.29 12.69
C ILE A 310 2.98 -23.56 12.89
N GLY A 311 3.60 -23.76 14.06
CA GLY A 311 4.51 -24.86 14.30
C GLY A 311 5.82 -24.75 13.49
N ALA A 312 6.38 -23.55 13.38
CA ALA A 312 7.67 -23.35 12.72
C ALA A 312 8.79 -24.14 13.44
N PRO A 313 9.83 -24.63 12.74
CA PRO A 313 10.95 -25.32 13.37
C PRO A 313 11.69 -24.39 14.35
N PRO A 314 12.20 -24.88 15.51
CA PRO A 314 12.80 -24.01 16.55
C PRO A 314 14.02 -23.17 16.14
N HIS A 315 14.63 -23.43 14.97
CA HIS A 315 15.70 -22.60 14.42
C HIS A 315 15.20 -21.43 13.55
N VAL A 316 13.92 -21.40 13.18
CA VAL A 316 13.32 -20.36 12.32
C VAL A 316 12.77 -19.23 13.19
N ARG A 317 13.66 -18.34 13.62
CA ARG A 317 13.33 -17.09 14.31
C ARG A 317 12.89 -16.00 13.32
N PHE A 318 12.19 -14.96 13.79
CA PHE A 318 11.98 -13.76 12.98
C PHE A 318 13.29 -12.96 12.88
N PRO A 319 13.80 -12.63 11.66
CA PRO A 319 15.08 -11.96 11.54
C PRO A 319 15.04 -10.51 12.04
N GLU A 320 16.15 -10.09 12.63
CA GLU A 320 16.33 -8.78 13.24
C GLU A 320 16.26 -7.60 12.23
N ARG A 321 16.11 -6.38 12.75
CA ARG A 321 16.11 -5.16 11.94
C ARG A 321 17.53 -4.89 11.41
N GLN A 322 17.68 -5.09 10.10
CA GLN A 322 18.91 -4.79 9.35
C GLN A 322 19.50 -3.42 9.70
N THR A 323 20.79 -3.38 10.06
CA THR A 323 21.48 -2.20 10.62
C THR A 323 21.45 -0.97 9.71
N TRP A 324 21.51 -1.17 8.40
CA TRP A 324 21.47 -0.11 7.38
C TRP A 324 20.09 0.55 7.23
N TYR A 325 18.99 -0.08 7.70
CA TYR A 325 17.65 0.49 7.60
C TYR A 325 17.45 1.56 8.69
N LYS A 326 17.34 2.82 8.24
CA LYS A 326 17.01 3.98 9.08
C LYS A 326 15.49 4.05 9.28
N PRO A 327 14.96 3.83 10.49
CA PRO A 327 13.52 3.89 10.74
C PRO A 327 12.97 5.32 10.57
N VAL A 328 11.65 5.43 10.53
CA VAL A 328 10.96 6.68 10.91
C VAL A 328 11.02 6.78 12.44
N THR A 329 11.34 7.95 12.96
CA THR A 329 11.27 8.28 14.39
C THR A 329 10.10 9.24 14.62
N THR A 330 9.66 9.39 15.87
CA THR A 330 8.58 10.31 16.26
C THR A 330 8.87 11.76 15.84
N GLU A 331 10.11 12.22 16.01
CA GLU A 331 10.55 13.57 15.63
C GLU A 331 10.56 13.72 14.10
N THR A 332 11.00 12.68 13.39
CA THR A 332 10.97 12.65 11.92
C THR A 332 9.54 12.73 11.40
N LEU A 333 8.62 11.93 11.98
CA LEU A 333 7.20 11.94 11.62
C LEU A 333 6.56 13.31 11.89
N HIS A 334 6.76 13.83 13.09
CA HIS A 334 6.29 15.13 13.53
C HIS A 334 6.73 16.25 12.59
N TYR A 335 8.03 16.33 12.26
CA TYR A 335 8.56 17.32 11.31
C TYR A 335 7.85 17.25 9.94
N TYR A 336 7.70 16.05 9.36
CA TYR A 336 7.06 15.91 8.05
C TYR A 336 5.55 16.19 8.06
N LEU A 337 4.84 15.90 9.16
CA LEU A 337 3.41 16.21 9.30
C LEU A 337 3.16 17.69 9.62
N CYS A 338 3.96 18.31 10.47
CA CYS A 338 3.83 19.72 10.85
C CYS A 338 4.30 20.69 9.76
N THR A 339 5.29 20.30 8.94
CA THR A 339 5.73 21.07 7.76
C THR A 339 4.75 20.92 6.57
N LEU A 340 3.85 19.93 6.59
CA LEU A 340 2.88 19.72 5.52
C LEU A 340 1.77 20.81 5.56
N PRO A 341 1.46 21.50 4.44
CA PRO A 341 0.38 22.47 4.40
C PRO A 341 -0.95 21.88 4.90
N GLN A 342 -1.52 22.50 5.93
CA GLN A 342 -2.69 22.01 6.69
C GLN A 342 -3.89 21.55 5.82
N LYS A 343 -4.12 22.16 4.65
CA LYS A 343 -5.13 21.69 3.69
C LYS A 343 -4.83 20.26 3.20
N LEU A 344 -3.60 19.99 2.76
CA LEU A 344 -3.20 18.67 2.26
C LEU A 344 -3.30 17.60 3.35
N LEU A 345 -2.96 17.97 4.59
CA LEU A 345 -3.05 17.08 5.74
C LEU A 345 -4.50 16.69 6.07
N ARG A 346 -5.42 17.67 6.06
CA ARG A 346 -6.86 17.45 6.28
C ARG A 346 -7.51 16.60 5.18
N GLU A 347 -6.96 16.61 3.97
CA GLU A 347 -7.40 15.75 2.86
C GLU A 347 -6.71 14.37 2.89
N LEU A 348 -5.50 14.27 3.46
CA LEU A 348 -4.71 13.05 3.55
C LEU A 348 -5.22 12.08 4.63
N LEU A 349 -5.56 12.56 5.83
CA LEU A 349 -6.00 11.70 6.93
C LEU A 349 -7.30 10.92 6.59
N PRO A 350 -8.35 11.53 6.00
CA PRO A 350 -9.51 10.79 5.49
C PRO A 350 -9.16 9.68 4.48
N LYS A 351 -8.08 9.85 3.70
CA LYS A 351 -7.66 8.87 2.69
C LYS A 351 -7.06 7.59 3.26
N TYR A 352 -6.71 7.59 4.55
CA TYR A 352 -6.25 6.43 5.32
C TYR A 352 -7.15 6.11 6.53
N ILE A 353 -8.34 6.72 6.63
CA ILE A 353 -9.18 6.62 7.84
C ILE A 353 -9.55 5.19 8.22
N LEU A 354 -9.76 4.31 7.24
CA LEU A 354 -10.04 2.90 7.49
C LEU A 354 -8.86 2.16 8.12
N ASP A 355 -7.61 2.53 7.78
CA ASP A 355 -6.42 1.95 8.42
C ASP A 355 -6.33 2.41 9.89
N PHE A 356 -6.65 3.68 10.19
CA PHE A 356 -6.71 4.18 11.56
C PHE A 356 -7.78 3.46 12.38
N SER A 357 -9.02 3.47 11.90
CA SER A 357 -10.16 2.93 12.65
C SER A 357 -10.09 1.41 12.81
N LEU A 358 -9.90 0.64 11.73
CA LEU A 358 -9.91 -0.83 11.80
C LEU A 358 -8.77 -1.38 12.67
N PHE A 359 -7.59 -0.75 12.63
CA PHE A 359 -6.41 -1.27 13.33
C PHE A 359 -6.10 -0.56 14.65
N ALA A 360 -7.04 0.25 15.13
CA ALA A 360 -7.00 0.96 16.41
C ALA A 360 -5.80 1.93 16.58
N TYR A 361 -5.41 2.62 15.49
CA TYR A 361 -4.43 3.70 15.56
C TYR A 361 -5.13 5.04 15.81
N HIS A 362 -4.53 5.84 16.70
CA HIS A 362 -4.96 7.21 16.95
C HIS A 362 -4.60 8.12 15.76
N LEU A 363 -5.46 9.09 15.45
CA LEU A 363 -5.09 10.16 14.50
C LEU A 363 -3.92 10.98 15.09
N PRO A 364 -2.93 11.39 14.26
CA PRO A 364 -1.79 12.15 14.76
C PRO A 364 -2.25 13.53 15.27
N ASN A 365 -1.69 13.98 16.39
CA ASN A 365 -1.89 15.37 16.83
C ASN A 365 -1.13 16.29 15.86
N THR A 366 -1.85 17.13 15.14
CA THR A 366 -1.29 18.09 14.18
C THR A 366 -1.92 19.47 14.34
N THR A 367 -2.28 19.79 15.59
CA THR A 367 -2.77 21.12 15.98
C THR A 367 -1.68 22.18 15.83
N THR A 368 -2.06 23.44 15.63
CA THR A 368 -1.12 24.56 15.50
C THR A 368 -0.24 24.72 16.74
N GLU A 369 -0.71 24.34 17.93
CA GLU A 369 0.07 24.35 19.16
C GLU A 369 1.11 23.23 19.20
N HIS A 370 0.71 21.99 18.86
CA HIS A 370 1.64 20.86 18.78
C HIS A 370 2.73 21.10 17.73
N CYS A 371 2.37 21.68 16.59
CA CYS A 371 3.27 21.99 15.48
C CYS A 371 4.02 23.33 15.61
N ARG A 372 4.23 23.85 16.83
CA ARG A 372 5.18 24.95 17.07
C ARG A 372 6.62 24.40 17.12
N HIS A 373 7.54 25.16 16.56
CA HIS A 373 8.99 24.92 16.57
C HIS A 373 9.68 26.18 17.12
#